data_AF-A0A1I0XUI9-F1
#
_entry.id   AF-A0A1I0XUI9-F1
#
_cell.length_a   1.000
_cell.length_b   1.000
_cell.length_c   1.000
_cell.angle_alpha   90.00
_cell.angle_beta   90.00
_cell.angle_gamma   90.00
#
_symmetry.space_group_name_H-M   'P 1'
#
loop_
_entity.id
_entity.type
_entity.pdbx_description
1 polymer ?
#
loop_
_entity_poly.entity_id
_entity_poly.type
_entity_poly.pdbx_seq_one_letter_code
_entity_poly.pdbx_strand_id
1 'polypeptide(L)' 'MWLGIGKRKSPDDVKDMMKNFKKHWVENNYGVWAVINRDTNELIGHCGFNILEDTKETELLYYKLNLDKSLL' A
#
# COMPACT_ATOMS: atom_id res chain seq x y z
N MET A 1 -6.97 4.44 10.39
CA MET A 1 -7.52 4.87 9.08
C MET A 1 -6.40 4.98 8.06
N TRP A 2 -6.43 4.13 7.02
CA TRP A 2 -5.42 4.06 5.95
C TRP A 2 -5.65 5.05 4.81
N LEU A 3 -6.86 5.61 4.72
CA LEU A 3 -7.23 6.65 3.77
C LEU A 3 -6.30 7.86 3.96
N GLY A 4 -5.56 8.16 2.89
CA GLY A 4 -4.48 9.12 2.89
C GLY A 4 -4.91 10.46 3.46
N ILE A 5 -4.25 10.88 4.55
CA ILE A 5 -4.32 12.22 5.16
C ILE A 5 -3.86 13.35 4.22
N GLY A 6 -3.74 13.11 2.92
CA GLY A 6 -3.24 14.07 1.91
C GLY A 6 -1.78 14.47 2.08
N LYS A 7 -1.04 13.84 3.01
CA LYS A 7 0.35 14.19 3.33
C LYS A 7 1.32 13.22 2.67
N ARG A 8 2.43 13.76 2.17
CA ARG A 8 3.59 12.98 1.72
C ARG A 8 4.10 12.15 2.90
N LYS A 9 4.37 10.87 2.66
CA LYS A 9 4.92 9.94 3.64
C LYS A 9 6.45 10.02 3.60
N SER A 10 7.08 10.04 4.78
CA SER A 10 8.52 9.87 4.91
C SER A 10 8.92 8.41 4.60
N PRO A 11 10.20 8.13 4.33
CA PRO A 11 10.67 6.75 4.18
C PRO A 11 10.34 5.86 5.38
N ASP A 12 10.36 6.39 6.61
CA ASP A 12 10.03 5.61 7.80
C ASP A 12 8.53 5.34 7.93
N ASP A 13 7.68 6.31 7.57
CA ASP A 13 6.23 6.06 7.47
C ASP A 13 5.93 4.92 6.47
N VAL A 14 6.66 4.88 5.36
CA VAL A 14 6.51 3.84 4.34
C VAL A 14 6.99 2.48 4.88
N LYS A 15 8.11 2.42 5.60
CA LYS A 15 8.57 1.17 6.22
C LYS A 15 7.55 0.63 7.21
N ASP A 16 6.95 1.49 8.03
CA ASP A 16 5.95 1.07 9.00
C ASP A 16 4.65 0.61 8.32
N MET A 17 4.24 1.28 7.24
CA MET A 17 3.18 0.78 6.35
C MET A 17 3.48 -0.63 5.83
N MET A 18 4.69 -0.87 5.33
CA MET A 18 5.08 -2.18 4.79
C MET A 18 5.08 -3.27 5.87
N LYS A 19 5.49 -2.97 7.10
CA LYS A 19 5.40 -3.92 8.23
C LYS A 19 3.94 -4.31 8.50
N ASN A 20 3.03 -3.35 8.46
CA ASN A 20 1.61 -3.60 8.68
C ASN A 20 1.00 -4.45 7.55
N PHE A 21 1.34 -4.19 6.28
CA PHE A 21 0.89 -5.04 5.17
C PHE A 21 1.37 -6.48 5.32
N LYS A 22 2.63 -6.68 5.73
CA LYS A 22 3.17 -8.01 6.00
C LYS A 22 2.45 -8.71 7.14
N LYS A 23 2.22 -8.01 8.25
CA LYS A 23 1.47 -8.54 9.40
C LYS A 23 0.06 -8.95 8.99
N HIS A 24 -0.67 -8.07 8.31
CA HIS A 24 -2.03 -8.32 7.83
C HIS A 24 -2.09 -9.57 6.93
N TRP A 25 -1.12 -9.70 6.01
CA TRP A 25 -1.04 -10.87 5.14
C TRP A 25 -0.88 -12.18 5.91
N VAL A 26 0.01 -12.21 6.91
CA VAL A 26 0.23 -13.39 7.76
C VAL A 26 -1.02 -13.75 8.56
N GLU A 27 -1.73 -12.74 9.07
CA GLU A 27 -2.90 -12.95 9.93
C GLU A 27 -4.17 -13.35 9.17
N ASN A 28 -4.31 -12.91 7.91
CA ASN A 28 -5.58 -13.03 7.17
C ASN A 28 -5.48 -13.85 5.89
N ASN A 29 -4.27 -14.22 5.45
CA ASN A 29 -4.00 -14.98 4.22
C ASN A 29 -4.44 -14.25 2.92
N TYR A 30 -4.71 -12.95 3.01
CA TYR A 30 -4.87 -12.02 1.91
C TYR A 30 -4.45 -10.63 2.38
N GLY A 31 -4.34 -9.66 1.46
CA GLY A 31 -3.98 -8.30 1.85
C GLY A 31 -3.66 -7.39 0.68
N VAL A 32 -2.56 -6.64 0.82
CA VAL A 32 -2.14 -5.63 -0.15
C VAL A 32 -0.99 -6.18 -0.99
N TRP A 33 -1.15 -6.08 -2.31
CA TRP A 33 -0.14 -6.43 -3.30
C TRP A 33 0.61 -5.20 -3.80
N ALA A 34 1.89 -5.40 -4.11
CA ALA A 34 2.64 -4.47 -4.93
C ALA A 34 2.13 -4.50 -6.37
N VAL A 35 1.95 -3.33 -6.97
CA VAL A 35 1.66 -3.20 -8.41
C VAL A 35 2.97 -2.91 -9.12
N ILE A 36 3.38 -3.84 -9.96
CA ILE A 36 4.64 -3.79 -10.72
C ILE A 36 4.31 -3.56 -12.20
N ASN A 37 5.00 -2.62 -12.83
CA ASN A 37 5.00 -2.51 -14.28
C ASN A 37 5.77 -3.71 -14.85
N ARG A 38 5.12 -4.52 -15.69
CA ARG A 38 5.71 -5.75 -16.23
C ARG A 38 6.84 -5.50 -17.24
N ASP A 39 6.82 -4.36 -17.91
CA ASP A 39 7.83 -4.02 -18.92
C ASP A 39 9.10 -3.46 -18.29
N THR A 40 8.97 -2.63 -17.25
CA THR A 40 10.10 -1.96 -16.59
C THR A 40 10.53 -2.63 -15.28
N ASN A 41 9.72 -3.57 -14.77
CA ASN A 41 9.88 -4.17 -13.44
C ASN A 41 9.87 -3.16 -12.28
N GLU A 42 9.34 -1.95 -12.50
CA GLU A 42 9.27 -0.90 -11.50
C GLU A 42 8.01 -1.02 -10.62
N LEU A 43 8.15 -0.67 -9.34
CA LEU A 43 7.01 -0.50 -8.43
C LEU A 43 6.24 0.77 -8.78
N ILE A 44 4.99 0.62 -9.20
CA ILE A 44 4.12 1.73 -9.62
C ILE A 44 2.95 2.00 -8.67
N GLY A 45 2.83 1.22 -7.60
CA GLY A 45 1.79 1.40 -6.61
C GLY A 45 1.55 0.17 -5.77
N HIS A 46 0.42 0.16 -5.09
CA HIS A 46 -0.09 -1.00 -4.39
C HIS A 46 -1.62 -1.03 -4.48
N CYS A 47 -2.21 -2.21 -4.44
CA CYS A 47 -3.66 -2.38 -4.35
C CYS A 47 -3.99 -3.68 -3.61
N GLY A 48 -5.21 -3.80 -3.12
CA GLY A 48 -5.69 -5.01 -2.49
C GLY A 48 -6.71 -4.72 -1.42
N PHE A 49 -6.71 -5.56 -0.40
CA PHE A 49 -7.73 -5.53 0.63
C PHE A 49 -7.12 -5.30 2.00
N ASN A 50 -7.90 -4.68 2.86
CA ASN A 50 -7.63 -4.59 4.29
C ASN A 50 -8.94 -4.87 5.06
N ILE A 51 -8.86 -5.03 6.37
CA ILE A 51 -10.02 -5.25 7.23
C ILE A 51 -10.20 -4.04 8.14
N LEU A 52 -11.42 -3.50 8.16
CA LEU A 52 -11.80 -2.44 9.09
C LEU A 52 -11.90 -3.00 10.51
N GLU A 53 -11.18 -2.40 11.46
CA GLU A 53 -11.11 -2.91 12.83
C GLU A 53 -12.48 -2.92 13.51
N ASP A 54 -13.31 -1.91 13.25
CA ASP A 54 -14.59 -1.69 13.93
C ASP A 54 -15.72 -2.59 13.39
N THR A 55 -15.77 -2.78 12.06
CA THR A 55 -16.88 -3.52 11.41
C THR A 55 -16.51 -4.93 10.99
N LYS A 56 -15.20 -5.25 10.94
CA LYS A 56 -14.64 -6.48 10.35
C LYS A 56 -14.94 -6.64 8.86
N GLU A 57 -15.44 -5.60 8.21
CA GLU A 57 -15.66 -5.61 6.77
C GLU A 57 -14.35 -5.42 6.01
N THR A 58 -14.32 -5.94 4.79
CA THR A 58 -13.18 -5.80 3.88
C THR A 58 -13.26 -4.47 3.14
N GLU A 59 -12.21 -3.65 3.25
CA GLU A 59 -12.04 -2.43 2.46
C GLU A 59 -11.15 -2.70 1.24
N LEU A 60 -11.53 -2.11 0.10
CA LEU A 60 -10.66 -2.04 -1.09
C LEU A 60 -9.69 -0.86 -0.94
N LEU A 61 -8.40 -1.14 -1.07
CA LEU A 61 -7.31 -0.18 -0.96
C LEU A 61 -6.55 -0.11 -2.29
N TYR A 62 -6.26 1.10 -2.77
CA TYR A 62 -5.38 1.31 -3.91
C TYR A 62 -4.60 2.62 -3.78
N TYR A 63 -3.38 2.61 -4.30
CA TYR A 63 -2.54 3.79 -4.40
C TYR A 63 -1.61 3.67 -5.60
N LYS A 64 -1.55 4.74 -6.39
CA LYS A 64 -0.59 4.89 -7.49
C LYS A 64 0.59 5.73 -7.01
N LEU A 65 1.79 5.22 -7.18
CA LEU A 65 3.00 6.02 -6.99
C LEU A 65 3.09 7.03 -8.14
N ASN A 66 3.08 8.32 -7.79
CA ASN A 66 3.48 9.37 -8.72
C ASN A 66 5.00 9.48 -8.64
N LEU A 67 5.68 8.71 -9.49
CA LEU A 67 7.10 8.93 -9.76
C LEU A 67 7.19 10.18 -10.62
N ASP A 68 7.53 11.30 -9.99
CA ASP A 68 7.89 12.51 -10.73
C ASP A 68 9.16 12.19 -11.54
N LYS A 69 9.00 12.09 -12.87
CA LYS A 69 10.08 11.75 -13.80
C LYS A 69 11.12 12.88 -13.94
N SER A 70 10.94 14.02 -13.27
CA SER A 70 11.84 15.17 -13.35
C SER A 70 13.05 15.14 -12.40
N LEU A 71 13.22 14.08 -11.60
CA LEU A 71 14.30 13.95 -10.61
C LEU A 71 15.25 12.76 -10.84
N LEU A 72 15.32 12.24 -12.06
CA LEU A 72 16.37 11.29 -12.51
C LEU A 72 17.28 11.96 -13.55
#